data_AF-A0A5T6BA26-F1
#
_entry.id   AF-A0A5T6BA26-F1
#
_cell.length_a   1.000
_cell.length_b   1.000
_cell.length_c   1.000
_cell.angle_alpha   90.00
_cell.angle_beta   90.00
_cell.angle_gamma   90.00
#
_symmetry.space_group_name_H-M   'P 1'
#
loop_
_entity.id
_entity.type
_entity.pdbx_description
1 polymer ?
#
loop_
_entity_poly.entity_id
_entity_poly.type
_entity_poly.pdbx_seq_one_letter_code
_entity_poly.pdbx_strand_id
1 'polypeptide(L)'
;MDDLSHALRLPKEVILKFSFNNDKYYHRVEMKKKTGGIRHIESPLRELKAIQRWVLRTILDKLSPSVYAKGFVRGKSILDNAKPHEGNQYVLNL
;
A
#
# COMPACT_ATOMS: atom_id res chain seq x y z
N MET A 1 13.90 1.29 -14.93
CA MET A 1 14.72 0.71 -13.85
C MET A 1 15.90 1.62 -13.52
N ASP A 2 16.55 2.19 -14.54
CA ASP A 2 17.65 3.14 -14.36
C ASP A 2 17.22 4.41 -13.60
N ASP A 3 16.05 4.98 -13.91
CA ASP A 3 15.53 6.14 -13.16
C ASP A 3 15.34 5.86 -11.66
N LEU A 4 14.81 4.68 -11.33
CA LEU A 4 14.57 4.29 -9.94
C LEU A 4 15.88 4.03 -9.19
N SER A 5 16.85 3.41 -9.86
CA SER A 5 18.21 3.22 -9.35
C SER A 5 18.87 4.57 -9.06
N HIS A 6 18.79 5.51 -10.00
CA HIS A 6 19.32 6.87 -9.83
C HIS A 6 18.64 7.60 -8.67
N ALA A 7 17.31 7.55 -8.60
CA ALA A 7 16.54 8.27 -7.59
C ALA A 7 16.75 7.70 -6.17
N LEU A 8 16.87 6.38 -6.02
CA LEU A 8 17.17 5.72 -4.74
C LEU A 8 18.65 5.75 -4.37
N ARG A 9 19.54 6.09 -5.32
CA ARG A 9 21.00 5.95 -5.21
C ARG A 9 21.42 4.51 -4.84
N LEU A 10 20.74 3.54 -5.43
CA LEU A 10 21.03 2.12 -5.26
C LEU A 10 21.46 1.54 -6.60
N PRO A 11 22.39 0.56 -6.62
CA PRO A 11 22.75 -0.15 -7.84
C PRO A 11 21.52 -0.79 -8.50
N LYS A 12 21.50 -0.82 -9.83
CA LYS A 12 20.39 -1.38 -10.61
C LYS A 12 20.14 -2.85 -10.24
N GLU A 13 21.21 -3.58 -9.94
CA GLU A 13 21.20 -4.98 -9.54
C GLU A 13 20.40 -5.19 -8.24
N VAL A 14 20.48 -4.23 -7.31
CA VAL A 14 19.71 -4.27 -6.06
C VAL A 14 18.22 -4.12 -6.34
N ILE A 15 17.86 -3.17 -7.21
CA ILE A 15 16.46 -2.97 -7.60
C ILE A 15 15.93 -4.22 -8.33
N LEU A 16 16.68 -4.74 -9.30
CA LEU A 16 16.31 -5.95 -10.05
C LEU A 16 16.16 -7.16 -9.14
N LYS A 17 17.08 -7.35 -8.18
CA LYS A 17 17.03 -8.42 -7.17
C LYS A 17 15.68 -8.41 -6.44
N PHE A 18 15.26 -7.24 -5.92
CA PHE A 18 14.00 -7.12 -5.19
C PHE A 18 12.77 -7.19 -6.09
N SER A 19 12.85 -6.74 -7.34
CA SER A 19 11.72 -6.79 -8.28
C SER A 19 11.46 -8.19 -8.82
N PHE A 20 12.49 -8.98 -9.11
CA PHE A 20 12.34 -10.32 -9.69
C PHE A 20 12.16 -11.45 -8.67
N ASN A 21 12.56 -11.25 -7.41
CA ASN A 21 12.45 -12.28 -6.37
C ASN A 21 11.65 -11.76 -5.17
N ASN A 22 10.60 -10.96 -5.40
CA ASN A 22 9.90 -10.25 -4.34
C ASN A 22 9.33 -11.21 -3.29
N ASP A 23 8.84 -12.38 -3.68
CA ASP A 23 8.28 -13.45 -2.87
C ASP A 23 9.24 -13.89 -1.74
N LYS A 24 10.54 -13.94 -2.03
CA LYS A 24 11.59 -14.28 -1.04
C LYS A 24 11.86 -13.17 -0.03
N TYR A 25 11.35 -11.97 -0.28
CA TYR A 25 11.52 -10.79 0.57
C TYR A 25 10.24 -10.37 1.30
N TYR A 26 9.26 -11.28 1.39
CA TYR A 26 8.09 -11.12 2.26
C TYR A 26 8.02 -12.26 3.29
N HIS A 27 7.61 -11.90 4.50
CA HIS A 27 7.18 -12.85 5.50
C HIS A 27 5.66 -13.00 5.42
N ARG A 28 5.17 -14.24 5.30
CA ARG A 28 3.74 -14.55 5.23
C ARG A 28 3.26 -15.15 6.55
N VAL A 29 2.17 -14.60 7.08
CA VAL A 29 1.43 -15.17 8.22
C VAL A 29 -0.01 -15.42 7.84
N GLU A 30 -0.62 -16.42 8.48
CA GLU A 30 -2.02 -16.72 8.32
C GLU A 30 -2.80 -16.28 9.55
N MET A 31 -3.96 -15.65 9.33
CA MET A 31 -4.87 -15.27 10.41
C MET A 31 -6.29 -15.60 10.01
N LYS A 32 -7.08 -16.15 10.95
CA LYS A 32 -8.51 -16.36 10.72
C LYS A 32 -9.22 -15.02 10.55
N LYS A 33 -10.09 -14.92 9.54
CA LYS A 33 -10.97 -13.76 9.37
C LYS A 33 -12.12 -13.85 10.38
N LYS A 34 -12.61 -12.69 10.84
CA LYS A 34 -13.81 -12.61 11.71
C LYS A 34 -15.05 -13.24 11.05
N THR A 35 -15.17 -13.12 9.73
CA THR A 35 -16.28 -13.64 8.93
C THR A 35 -16.06 -15.07 8.44
N GLY A 36 -15.06 -15.79 8.97
CA GLY A 36 -14.65 -17.10 8.47
C GLY A 36 -13.66 -17.05 7.29
N GLY A 37 -12.93 -18.15 7.11
CA GLY A 37 -11.81 -18.28 6.17
C GLY A 37 -10.46 -17.78 6.70
N ILE A 38 -9.43 -17.89 5.86
CA ILE A 38 -8.04 -17.52 6.18
C ILE A 38 -7.67 -16.22 5.46
N ARG A 39 -6.98 -15.32 6.16
CA ARG A 39 -6.30 -14.15 5.60
C ARG A 39 -4.80 -14.43 5.61
N HIS A 40 -4.18 -14.45 4.44
CA HIS A 40 -2.74 -14.37 4.32
C HIS A 40 -2.32 -12.90 4.46
N ILE A 41 -1.39 -12.63 5.36
CA ILE A 41 -0.77 -11.31 5.55
C ILE A 41 0.69 -11.42 5.15
N GLU A 42 1.11 -10.54 4.26
CA GLU A 42 2.48 -10.48 3.79
C GLU A 42 3.12 -9.17 4.25
N SER A 43 4.25 -9.27 4.95
CA SER A 43 5.05 -8.10 5.34
C SER A 43 6.41 -8.15 4.67
N PRO A 44 6.83 -7.09 3.97
CA PRO A 44 8.16 -7.04 3.38
C PRO A 44 9.23 -7.10 4.47
N LEU A 45 10.34 -7.76 4.16
CA LEU A 45 11.55 -7.74 4.98
C LEU A 45 12.13 -6.33 5.04
N ARG A 46 12.94 -6.05 6.07
CA ARG A 46 13.41 -4.70 6.41
C ARG A 46 13.99 -3.91 5.24
N GLU A 47 14.80 -4.55 4.39
CA GLU A 47 15.43 -3.91 3.23
C GLU A 47 14.41 -3.48 2.17
N LEU A 48 13.58 -4.42 1.71
CA LEU A 48 12.52 -4.13 0.74
C LEU A 48 11.53 -3.09 1.29
N LYS A 49 11.21 -3.19 2.58
CA LYS A 49 10.34 -2.24 3.27
C LYS A 49 10.93 -0.83 3.27
N ALA A 50 12.25 -0.68 3.39
CA ALA A 50 12.90 0.62 3.34
C ALA A 50 12.78 1.26 1.95
N ILE A 51 13.01 0.47 0.89
CA ILE A 51 12.84 0.91 -0.50
C ILE A 51 11.38 1.32 -0.77
N GLN A 52 10.41 0.49 -0.37
CA GLN A 52 8.99 0.80 -0.55
C GLN A 52 8.54 2.06 0.20
N ARG A 53 9.05 2.28 1.43
CA ARG A 53 8.76 3.51 2.17
C ARG A 53 9.36 4.74 1.51
N TRP A 54 10.54 4.62 0.92
CA TRP A 54 11.13 5.70 0.14
C TRP A 54 10.27 6.02 -1.08
N VAL A 55 9.82 5.01 -1.82
CA VAL A 55 8.90 5.19 -2.98
C VAL A 55 7.61 5.88 -2.54
N LEU A 56 7.01 5.42 -1.43
CA LEU A 56 5.81 6.03 -0.85
C LEU A 56 6.02 7.53 -0.59
N ARG A 57 7.06 7.91 0.15
CA ARG A 57 7.27 9.30 0.59
C ARG A 57 7.74 10.22 -0.53
N THR A 58 8.56 9.72 -1.44
CA THR A 58 9.24 10.55 -2.44
C THR A 58 8.44 10.68 -3.73
N ILE A 59 7.61 9.69 -4.04
CA ILE A 59 6.85 9.62 -5.29
C ILE A 59 5.35 9.64 -5.00
N LEU A 60 4.82 8.63 -4.30
CA LEU A 60 3.37 8.41 -4.22
C LEU A 60 2.64 9.45 -3.35
N ASP A 61 3.20 9.85 -2.21
CA ASP A 61 2.63 10.85 -1.31
C ASP A 61 2.52 12.25 -1.95
N LYS A 62 3.23 12.49 -3.06
CA LYS A 62 3.17 13.75 -3.82
C LYS A 62 2.09 13.74 -4.89
N LEU A 63 1.50 12.58 -5.18
CA LEU A 63 0.40 12.46 -6.13
C LEU A 63 -0.90 12.86 -5.45
N SER A 64 -1.79 13.49 -6.22
CA SER A 64 -3.13 13.81 -5.74
C SER A 64 -4.08 12.67 -6.09
N PRO A 65 -4.65 11.95 -5.10
CA PRO A 65 -5.67 10.95 -5.37
C PRO A 65 -6.99 11.61 -5.80
N SER A 66 -7.92 10.82 -6.29
CA SER A 66 -9.30 11.28 -6.54
C SER A 66 -9.90 11.95 -5.29
N VAL A 67 -10.67 13.01 -5.49
CA VAL A 67 -11.36 13.73 -4.40
C VAL A 67 -12.32 12.84 -3.60
N TYR A 68 -12.82 11.76 -4.23
CA TYR A 68 -13.69 10.77 -3.60
C TYR A 68 -12.93 9.70 -2.78
N ALA A 69 -11.63 9.53 -3.01
CA ALA A 69 -10.83 8.55 -2.29
C ALA A 69 -10.55 9.02 -0.86
N LYS A 70 -10.95 8.21 0.14
CA LYS A 70 -10.65 8.45 1.57
C LYS A 70 -9.72 7.39 2.18
N GLY A 71 -9.70 6.19 1.62
CA GLY A 71 -8.84 5.10 2.09
C GLY A 71 -7.36 5.43 1.89
N PHE A 72 -6.57 5.27 2.96
CA PHE A 72 -5.12 5.48 2.98
C PHE A 72 -4.64 6.90 2.60
N VAL A 73 -5.54 7.88 2.53
CA VAL A 73 -5.20 9.27 2.22
C VAL A 73 -4.87 10.01 3.51
N ARG A 74 -3.72 10.71 3.55
CA ARG A 74 -3.30 11.49 4.72
C ARG A 74 -4.34 12.55 5.08
N GLY A 75 -4.69 12.64 6.35
CA GLY A 75 -5.69 13.60 6.85
C GLY A 75 -7.13 13.28 6.46
N LYS A 76 -7.40 12.10 5.88
CA LYS A 76 -8.74 11.56 5.71
C LYS A 76 -8.98 10.42 6.69
N SER A 77 -10.25 10.21 7.01
CA SER A 77 -10.72 9.26 8.00
C SER A 77 -11.89 8.45 7.47
N ILE A 78 -12.27 7.40 8.21
CA ILE A 78 -13.50 6.65 7.94
C ILE A 78 -14.76 7.54 8.03
N LEU A 79 -14.72 8.60 8.84
CA LEU A 79 -15.80 9.57 8.96
C LEU A 79 -15.95 10.39 7.67
N ASP A 80 -14.85 10.83 7.07
CA ASP A 80 -14.87 11.53 5.77
C ASP A 80 -15.49 10.66 4.66
N ASN A 81 -15.38 9.34 4.79
CA ASN A 81 -15.98 8.39 3.87
C ASN A 81 -17.47 8.18 4.15
N ALA A 82 -17.89 8.19 5.42
CA ALA A 82 -19.28 7.99 5.81
C ALA A 82 -20.15 9.23 5.60
N LYS A 83 -19.60 10.44 5.77
CA LYS A 83 -20.33 11.71 5.71
C LYS A 83 -21.17 11.91 4.43
N PRO A 84 -20.68 11.59 3.22
CA PRO A 84 -21.50 11.68 2.00
C PRO A 84 -22.72 10.74 1.97
N HIS A 85 -22.77 9.75 2.86
CA HIS A 85 -23.86 8.79 2.98
C HIS A 85 -24.79 9.08 4.16
N GLU A 86 -24.49 10.11 4.96
CA GLU A 86 -25.31 10.51 6.10
C GLU A 86 -26.72 10.92 5.63
N GLY A 87 -27.74 10.32 6.24
CA GLY A 87 -29.15 10.58 5.89
C GLY A 87 -29.65 9.85 4.65
N ASN A 88 -28.83 9.07 3.95
CA ASN A 88 -29.30 8.26 2.84
C ASN A 88 -30.24 7.15 3.34
N GLN A 89 -31.43 7.04 2.75
CA GLN A 89 -32.41 6.00 3.08
C GLN A 89 -31.94 4.59 2.71
N TYR A 90 -31.03 4.49 1.74
CA TYR A 90 -30.49 3.23 1.24
C TYR A 90 -28.99 3.36 1.03
N VAL A 91 -28.26 2.30 1.37
CA VAL A 91 -26.83 2.14 1.07
C VAL A 91 -26.69 0.87 0.24
N LEU A 92 -26.14 1.00 -0.96
CA LEU A 92 -25.85 -0.14 -1.81
C LEU A 92 -24.64 -0.90 -1.26
N ASN A 93 -24.81 -2.20 -1.04
CA ASN A 93 -23.71 -3.13 -0.77
C ASN A 93 -23.49 -3.97 -2.03
N LEU A 94 -22.26 -3.97 -2.55
CA LEU A 94 -21.86 -4.67 -3.78
C LEU A 94 -21.15 -5.99 -3.46
#